data_AF-A0A7J8G1H5-F1
#
_entry.id   AF-A0A7J8G1H5-F1
#
_cell.length_a   1.000
_cell.length_b   1.000
_cell.length_c   1.000
_cell.angle_alpha   90.00
_cell.angle_beta   90.00
_cell.angle_gamma   90.00
#
_symmetry.space_group_name_H-M   'P 1'
#
loop_
_entity.id
_entity.type
_entity.pdbx_description
1 polymer ?
#
loop_
_entity_poly.entity_id
_entity_poly.type
_entity_poly.pdbx_seq_one_letter_code
_entity_poly.pdbx_strand_id
1 'polypeptide(L)'
;MAARAGFQSVAPSGGAGASAGAGAAAALGPGGTPGPPVRMGPAPGQGLYRSPMPGAAYPRPGMLPGSRMTPQGPSMGPPGYGGNPSVRPGLAQSGMDQSRKRPAPQQIQQVQQQAVQNRNHNAKKKKMADKILPQRIRELVPESQAYMDLLAFERKLDQTIMRKRLDIQEALKRPIKSALSKYDATKQKRKFSSFFKSLVIELDKDLYGPDNHLVEWHRTATTQETDGFQVKRPGDVNVRCTVLLMLDYQPPQFKLDPRLARLLGIHTQTRPVIIQALWQYIKTHKLQDPHEREFVICDKYLQQIFESQRMKFSEIPQRLHALLMPPEPIIINHVISVDPNDQKKTACYDIDVEVDDTLKTQMNSFLLSTASQQEIATLDNKIHETIETINQLKTQREFMLSFARDPQGFINDWLQSQCRDLKTMTDVVGNPEEERRAEFYFQPWAQEAVCRYFYSKVQQRRQELEQALGIRNT
;
A
#
# COMPACT_ATOMS: atom_id res chain seq x y z
N MET A 1 29.74 11.22 9.98
CA MET A 1 30.16 12.46 9.29
C MET A 1 30.22 13.53 10.37
N ALA A 2 31.37 14.18 10.56
CA ALA A 2 31.49 15.25 11.55
C ALA A 2 30.80 16.51 11.04
N ALA A 3 29.85 17.06 11.81
CA ALA A 3 29.32 18.40 11.56
C ALA A 3 30.28 19.42 12.18
N ARG A 4 30.93 20.24 11.36
CA ARG A 4 31.93 21.22 11.82
C ARG A 4 31.22 22.53 12.17
N ALA A 5 30.95 22.76 13.46
CA ALA A 5 30.48 24.05 13.94
C ALA A 5 31.69 24.97 14.16
N GLY A 6 31.77 26.06 13.38
CA GLY A 6 32.77 27.10 13.56
C GLY A 6 32.09 28.39 14.00
N PHE A 7 32.56 28.97 15.11
CA PHE A 7 32.11 30.28 15.58
C PHE A 7 33.10 31.36 15.11
N GLN A 8 32.62 32.49 14.63
CA GLN A 8 33.45 33.66 14.31
C GLN A 8 32.82 34.92 14.91
N SER A 9 33.58 35.62 15.75
CA SER A 9 33.24 36.98 16.18
C SER A 9 33.68 37.98 15.09
N VAL A 10 32.75 38.79 14.58
CA VAL A 10 33.02 39.85 13.60
C VAL A 10 32.78 41.20 14.26
N ALA A 11 33.82 42.03 14.35
CA ALA A 11 33.75 43.39 14.89
C ALA A 11 33.06 44.34 13.88
N PRO A 12 32.36 45.40 14.34
CA PRO A 12 31.66 46.31 13.44
C PRO A 12 32.64 47.29 12.77
N SER A 13 32.71 47.26 11.45
CA SER A 13 33.24 48.37 10.65
C SER A 13 32.11 49.37 10.41
N GLY A 14 32.21 50.57 10.98
CA GLY A 14 31.29 51.67 10.76
C GLY A 14 31.44 52.29 9.37
N GLY A 15 30.32 52.77 8.80
CA GLY A 15 30.30 53.57 7.57
C GLY A 15 28.90 53.68 6.98
N ALA A 16 28.28 54.85 7.13
CA ALA A 16 26.97 55.21 6.59
C ALA A 16 26.99 55.43 5.07
N GLY A 17 25.87 55.20 4.39
CA GLY A 17 25.65 55.59 2.99
C GLY A 17 24.28 55.12 2.48
N ALA A 18 23.51 56.05 1.93
CA ALA A 18 22.08 55.97 1.66
C ALA A 18 21.66 55.28 0.35
N SER A 19 20.33 55.16 0.23
CA SER A 19 19.43 55.18 -0.94
C SER A 19 19.15 53.92 -1.80
N ALA A 20 17.84 53.60 -1.81
CA ALA A 20 16.92 53.22 -2.91
C ALA A 20 17.38 52.39 -4.12
N GLY A 21 16.53 51.43 -4.51
CA GLY A 21 16.41 51.03 -5.93
C GLY A 21 15.96 49.59 -6.16
N ALA A 22 14.77 49.44 -6.73
CA ALA A 22 14.22 48.19 -7.26
C ALA A 22 14.88 47.77 -8.59
N GLY A 23 14.71 46.50 -8.97
CA GLY A 23 14.54 46.13 -10.40
C GLY A 23 15.57 45.19 -11.03
N ALA A 24 15.09 43.98 -11.33
CA ALA A 24 15.18 43.27 -12.63
C ALA A 24 16.54 43.04 -13.34
N ALA A 25 16.83 41.74 -13.52
CA ALA A 25 17.02 41.02 -14.78
C ALA A 25 18.06 41.44 -15.85
N ALA A 26 18.58 40.36 -16.48
CA ALA A 26 19.13 40.23 -17.84
C ALA A 26 20.67 40.22 -18.00
N ALA A 27 21.14 39.00 -18.31
CA ALA A 27 22.05 38.60 -19.38
C ALA A 27 23.10 39.58 -19.93
N LEU A 28 24.33 39.08 -20.10
CA LEU A 28 25.06 39.02 -21.37
C LEU A 28 26.40 38.26 -21.15
N GLY A 29 26.66 37.23 -21.97
CA GLY A 29 28.03 36.81 -22.31
C GLY A 29 28.64 37.80 -23.33
N PRO A 30 29.75 37.51 -24.06
CA PRO A 30 30.33 36.19 -24.34
C PRO A 30 31.89 36.17 -24.36
N GLY A 31 32.50 35.03 -24.68
CA GLY A 31 33.84 35.00 -25.28
C GLY A 31 34.71 33.79 -24.94
N GLY A 32 35.06 32.98 -25.94
CA GLY A 32 36.14 31.98 -25.86
C GLY A 32 35.83 30.68 -26.61
N THR A 33 36.17 30.64 -27.90
CA THR A 33 35.97 29.54 -28.87
C THR A 33 37.25 28.64 -28.98
N PRO A 34 37.44 27.72 -29.96
CA PRO A 34 37.31 26.27 -29.73
C PRO A 34 38.44 25.38 -30.33
N GLY A 35 38.35 24.06 -30.10
CA GLY A 35 38.83 23.01 -31.03
C GLY A 35 39.74 21.92 -30.42
N PRO A 36 39.94 20.75 -31.08
CA PRO A 36 39.21 20.15 -32.21
C PRO A 36 38.62 18.75 -31.89
N PRO A 37 37.77 18.18 -32.77
CA PRO A 37 37.15 16.87 -32.58
C PRO A 37 37.93 15.76 -33.30
N VAL A 38 37.98 14.56 -32.70
CA VAL A 38 38.43 13.35 -33.40
C VAL A 38 37.22 12.52 -33.82
N ARG A 39 37.19 12.28 -35.13
CA ARG A 39 36.21 11.57 -35.95
C ARG A 39 36.58 10.09 -35.98
N MET A 40 35.64 9.19 -35.68
CA MET A 40 35.63 7.85 -36.27
C MET A 40 34.22 7.57 -36.78
N GLY A 41 34.15 7.27 -38.07
CA GLY A 41 32.92 6.96 -38.78
C GLY A 41 32.46 5.50 -38.62
N PRO A 42 31.31 5.16 -39.24
CA PRO A 42 30.60 3.89 -39.03
C PRO A 42 30.66 2.91 -40.23
N ALA A 43 30.00 1.76 -40.05
CA ALA A 43 29.56 0.74 -41.04
C ALA A 43 30.60 -0.33 -41.43
N PRO A 44 30.23 -1.52 -41.99
CA PRO A 44 28.95 -1.94 -42.61
C PRO A 44 28.42 -3.30 -42.07
N GLY A 45 27.29 -3.91 -42.44
CA GLY A 45 26.28 -3.70 -43.49
C GLY A 45 25.61 -5.04 -43.81
N GLN A 46 24.58 -4.98 -44.68
CA GLN A 46 23.76 -6.04 -45.28
C GLN A 46 22.52 -6.46 -44.47
N GLY A 47 21.29 -6.37 -44.98
CA GLY A 47 20.75 -5.99 -46.30
C GLY A 47 19.28 -6.46 -46.33
N LEU A 48 18.32 -5.54 -46.44
CA LEU A 48 17.54 -5.24 -47.67
C LEU A 48 16.32 -6.15 -47.89
N TYR A 49 15.12 -5.56 -47.84
CA TYR A 49 14.10 -5.50 -48.93
C TYR A 49 12.91 -4.66 -48.38
N ARG A 50 12.80 -3.36 -48.67
CA ARG A 50 12.18 -2.68 -49.84
C ARG A 50 10.63 -2.75 -49.86
N SER A 51 10.00 -1.61 -49.53
CA SER A 51 8.59 -1.18 -49.78
C SER A 51 8.30 -1.05 -51.31
N PRO A 52 7.08 -0.72 -51.86
CA PRO A 52 6.00 0.12 -51.29
C PRO A 52 4.51 -0.21 -51.64
N MET A 53 3.60 0.55 -51.00
CA MET A 53 2.16 0.84 -51.27
C MET A 53 1.81 1.08 -52.77
N PRO A 54 0.53 1.12 -53.28
CA PRO A 54 -0.68 1.70 -52.64
C PRO A 54 -2.08 1.14 -53.05
N GLY A 55 -3.18 1.67 -52.46
CA GLY A 55 -4.38 1.99 -53.25
C GLY A 55 -5.78 1.57 -52.75
N ALA A 56 -6.68 2.55 -52.83
CA ALA A 56 -8.12 2.47 -53.14
C ALA A 56 -9.16 2.27 -52.01
N ALA A 57 -9.79 3.40 -51.66
CA ALA A 57 -11.17 3.50 -51.17
C ALA A 57 -12.18 3.38 -52.34
N TYR A 58 -13.43 2.96 -52.05
CA TYR A 58 -14.75 3.39 -52.62
C TYR A 58 -15.90 2.39 -52.25
N PRO A 59 -17.21 2.75 -52.33
CA PRO A 59 -18.16 2.58 -51.21
C PRO A 59 -19.52 1.86 -51.47
N ARG A 60 -20.29 1.63 -50.37
CA ARG A 60 -21.78 1.50 -50.24
C ARG A 60 -22.48 0.24 -50.84
N PRO A 61 -23.78 -0.09 -50.54
CA PRO A 61 -24.88 0.68 -49.91
C PRO A 61 -25.70 -0.04 -48.79
N GLY A 62 -26.68 0.69 -48.22
CA GLY A 62 -27.39 0.40 -46.96
C GLY A 62 -28.52 -0.64 -46.98
N MET A 63 -29.08 -0.92 -45.78
CA MET A 63 -30.50 -0.77 -45.43
C MET A 63 -30.74 -1.07 -43.94
N LEU A 64 -31.50 -0.19 -43.28
CA LEU A 64 -32.34 -0.40 -42.09
C LEU A 64 -33.80 -0.32 -42.59
N PRO A 65 -34.81 -0.96 -41.97
CA PRO A 65 -35.41 -0.43 -40.74
C PRO A 65 -36.01 -1.47 -39.76
N GLY A 66 -36.20 -1.05 -38.51
CA GLY A 66 -36.94 -1.85 -37.53
C GLY A 66 -37.07 -1.22 -36.14
N SER A 67 -37.64 -0.01 -36.07
CA SER A 67 -38.04 0.62 -34.81
C SER A 67 -39.19 -0.14 -34.15
N ARG A 68 -39.08 -0.50 -32.87
CA ARG A 68 -40.24 -0.86 -32.03
C ARG A 68 -40.21 -0.09 -30.72
N MET A 69 -41.18 0.81 -30.60
CA MET A 69 -41.52 1.62 -29.43
C MET A 69 -42.06 0.76 -28.28
N THR A 70 -41.69 1.08 -27.06
CA THR A 70 -42.29 0.61 -25.80
C THR A 70 -43.28 1.66 -25.27
N PRO A 71 -44.54 1.34 -24.95
CA PRO A 71 -45.43 2.26 -24.25
C PRO A 71 -45.34 2.09 -22.74
N GLN A 72 -45.25 3.22 -22.08
CA GLN A 72 -45.37 3.45 -20.64
C GLN A 72 -46.87 3.40 -20.25
N GLY A 73 -47.23 2.66 -19.20
CA GLY A 73 -48.59 2.61 -18.65
C GLY A 73 -48.56 2.43 -17.13
N PRO A 74 -49.34 3.19 -16.34
CA PRO A 74 -49.28 3.17 -14.88
C PRO A 74 -50.17 2.06 -14.28
N SER A 75 -49.67 1.43 -13.20
CA SER A 75 -50.40 0.41 -12.44
C SER A 75 -51.20 1.06 -11.29
N MET A 76 -52.52 0.90 -11.33
CA MET A 76 -53.45 1.21 -10.24
C MET A 76 -53.34 0.16 -9.12
N GLY A 77 -53.38 0.61 -7.86
CA GLY A 77 -53.56 -0.24 -6.67
C GLY A 77 -54.99 -0.13 -6.11
N PRO A 78 -55.51 -1.15 -5.39
CA PRO A 78 -56.86 -1.11 -4.81
C PRO A 78 -56.88 -0.52 -3.37
N PRO A 79 -58.07 -0.10 -2.88
CA PRO A 79 -58.24 0.95 -1.86
C PRO A 79 -58.36 0.45 -0.42
N GLY A 80 -58.14 1.37 0.52
CA GLY A 80 -58.15 1.13 1.96
C GLY A 80 -59.52 1.01 2.62
N TYR A 81 -59.47 0.65 3.91
CA TYR A 81 -60.55 0.79 4.88
C TYR A 81 -59.95 1.34 6.18
N GLY A 82 -60.61 2.36 6.73
CA GLY A 82 -60.16 3.13 7.89
C GLY A 82 -60.59 2.57 9.25
N GLY A 83 -60.26 3.33 10.29
CA GLY A 83 -60.79 3.15 11.65
C GLY A 83 -59.80 3.50 12.77
N ASN A 84 -59.79 4.77 13.19
CA ASN A 84 -59.32 5.22 14.51
C ASN A 84 -60.43 4.85 15.56
N PRO A 85 -60.26 4.93 16.92
CA PRO A 85 -59.69 6.09 17.60
C PRO A 85 -59.02 5.91 19.00
N SER A 86 -58.34 6.99 19.43
CA SER A 86 -58.23 7.56 20.79
C SER A 86 -57.49 6.81 21.92
N VAL A 87 -56.45 7.45 22.51
CA VAL A 87 -56.42 8.02 23.88
C VAL A 87 -55.29 9.08 23.98
N ARG A 88 -55.52 10.14 24.76
CA ARG A 88 -54.78 11.43 24.92
C ARG A 88 -54.03 11.45 26.31
N PRO A 89 -53.59 12.60 26.87
CA PRO A 89 -52.31 13.33 26.79
C PRO A 89 -51.45 13.32 28.09
N GLY A 90 -50.23 13.90 28.03
CA GLY A 90 -49.48 14.38 29.20
C GLY A 90 -48.40 15.41 28.82
N LEU A 91 -48.18 16.43 29.65
CA LEU A 91 -47.79 17.81 29.31
C LEU A 91 -46.45 18.24 29.99
N ALA A 92 -45.64 19.06 29.29
CA ALA A 92 -44.66 20.08 29.76
C ALA A 92 -43.51 19.64 30.73
N GLN A 93 -42.35 20.29 30.85
CA GLN A 93 -41.97 21.70 30.71
C GLN A 93 -40.42 21.88 30.76
N SER A 94 -39.96 23.06 30.32
CA SER A 94 -38.77 23.80 30.80
C SER A 94 -37.38 23.47 30.21
N GLY A 95 -36.71 24.49 29.66
CA GLY A 95 -35.35 24.42 29.16
C GLY A 95 -34.37 25.36 29.85
N MET A 96 -33.12 25.37 29.37
CA MET A 96 -32.22 26.54 29.31
C MET A 96 -30.89 26.15 28.62
N ASP A 97 -30.41 27.12 27.84
CA ASP A 97 -29.05 27.48 27.48
C ASP A 97 -28.21 26.81 26.37
N GLN A 98 -27.63 27.72 25.58
CA GLN A 98 -26.71 27.54 24.47
C GLN A 98 -25.26 27.67 24.96
N SER A 99 -24.33 27.20 24.11
CA SER A 99 -22.88 27.51 24.12
C SER A 99 -21.97 26.54 24.87
N ARG A 100 -21.58 25.46 24.15
CA ARG A 100 -20.19 24.95 24.05
C ARG A 100 -20.09 23.97 22.88
N LYS A 101 -19.86 24.49 21.67
CA LYS A 101 -19.52 23.69 20.48
C LYS A 101 -18.11 23.11 20.65
N ARG A 102 -17.99 21.79 20.80
CA ARG A 102 -16.80 21.02 20.42
C ARG A 102 -16.96 20.58 18.96
N PRO A 103 -15.94 20.68 18.09
CA PRO A 103 -16.01 20.07 16.76
C PRO A 103 -15.81 18.55 16.88
N ALA A 104 -16.75 17.77 16.35
CA ALA A 104 -16.59 16.34 16.11
C ALA A 104 -15.82 16.12 14.79
N PRO A 105 -14.98 15.07 14.69
CA PRO A 105 -14.21 14.78 13.48
C PRO A 105 -15.11 14.13 12.42
N GLN A 106 -15.69 14.94 11.53
CA GLN A 106 -16.31 14.46 10.30
C GLN A 106 -15.54 15.00 9.09
N GLN A 107 -14.49 14.29 8.66
CA GLN A 107 -13.95 14.47 7.29
C GLN A 107 -13.05 13.33 6.75
N ILE A 108 -13.05 12.12 7.33
CA ILE A 108 -12.27 10.97 6.79
C ILE A 108 -13.16 9.80 6.27
N GLN A 109 -14.49 9.96 6.25
CA GLN A 109 -15.38 8.85 5.81
C GLN A 109 -15.76 8.88 4.31
N GLN A 110 -15.31 9.85 3.50
CA GLN A 110 -15.73 9.94 2.09
C GLN A 110 -14.72 9.44 1.05
N VAL A 111 -13.53 8.96 1.44
CA VAL A 111 -12.56 8.35 0.50
C VAL A 111 -12.58 6.82 0.56
N GLN A 112 -13.31 6.20 1.49
CA GLN A 112 -13.33 4.74 1.69
C GLN A 112 -14.60 4.03 1.17
N GLN A 113 -15.46 4.68 0.38
CA GLN A 113 -16.65 4.03 -0.22
C GLN A 113 -16.64 3.94 -1.75
N GLN A 114 -15.75 4.66 -2.45
CA GLN A 114 -15.55 4.47 -3.90
C GLN A 114 -14.61 3.31 -4.26
N ALA A 115 -13.92 2.70 -3.29
CA ALA A 115 -13.09 1.51 -3.52
C ALA A 115 -13.86 0.18 -3.40
N VAL A 116 -15.10 0.19 -2.88
CA VAL A 116 -15.86 -1.05 -2.61
C VAL A 116 -16.91 -1.33 -3.68
N GLN A 117 -17.45 -0.31 -4.36
CA GLN A 117 -18.40 -0.52 -5.47
C GLN A 117 -17.73 -0.86 -6.81
N ASN A 118 -16.44 -0.57 -6.97
CA ASN A 118 -15.70 -0.85 -8.21
C ASN A 118 -15.09 -2.27 -8.28
N ARG A 119 -15.37 -3.13 -7.28
CA ARG A 119 -14.94 -4.54 -7.27
C ARG A 119 -15.89 -5.48 -8.02
N ASN A 120 -17.10 -5.04 -8.36
CA ASN A 120 -18.15 -5.93 -8.88
C ASN A 120 -18.34 -5.92 -10.41
N HIS A 121 -17.51 -5.20 -11.18
CA HIS A 121 -17.61 -5.19 -12.66
C HIS A 121 -16.30 -5.51 -13.40
N ASN A 122 -15.24 -5.90 -12.69
CA ASN A 122 -13.99 -6.28 -13.34
C ASN A 122 -13.89 -7.81 -13.43
N ALA A 123 -14.16 -8.33 -14.64
CA ALA A 123 -13.78 -9.65 -15.17
C ALA A 123 -14.00 -10.88 -14.27
N LYS A 124 -14.61 -11.94 -14.81
CA LYS A 124 -14.53 -13.30 -14.25
C LYS A 124 -13.11 -13.51 -13.70
N LYS A 125 -12.97 -13.78 -12.39
CA LYS A 125 -11.66 -13.93 -11.72
C LYS A 125 -10.76 -14.82 -12.59
N LYS A 126 -9.73 -14.21 -13.20
CA LYS A 126 -8.82 -14.88 -14.14
C LYS A 126 -8.18 -16.07 -13.45
N LYS A 127 -8.36 -17.27 -14.00
CA LYS A 127 -7.85 -18.50 -13.41
C LYS A 127 -6.53 -18.85 -14.09
N MET A 128 -5.61 -19.47 -13.35
CA MET A 128 -4.39 -20.02 -13.96
C MET A 128 -4.66 -21.01 -15.09
N ALA A 129 -5.81 -21.70 -15.05
CA ALA A 129 -6.25 -22.58 -16.14
C ALA A 129 -6.46 -21.84 -17.47
N ASP A 130 -6.78 -20.54 -17.42
CA ASP A 130 -7.05 -19.73 -18.61
C ASP A 130 -5.76 -19.33 -19.34
N LYS A 131 -4.59 -19.52 -18.71
CA LYS A 131 -3.27 -19.36 -19.31
C LYS A 131 -2.67 -20.66 -19.88
N ILE A 132 -3.31 -21.83 -19.69
CA ILE A 132 -2.73 -23.13 -20.07
C ILE A 132 -3.22 -23.55 -21.46
N LEU A 133 -2.29 -23.98 -22.32
CA LEU A 133 -2.64 -24.53 -23.64
C LEU A 133 -3.27 -25.94 -23.51
N PRO A 134 -4.33 -26.26 -24.27
CA PRO A 134 -4.91 -27.60 -24.29
C PRO A 134 -3.90 -28.66 -24.69
N GLN A 135 -4.00 -29.85 -24.10
CA GLN A 135 -3.06 -30.94 -24.35
C GLN A 135 -2.97 -31.32 -25.84
N ARG A 136 -4.10 -31.35 -26.55
CA ARG A 136 -4.13 -31.61 -28.00
C ARG A 136 -3.28 -30.62 -28.79
N ILE A 137 -3.30 -29.33 -28.45
CA ILE A 137 -2.44 -28.32 -29.08
C ILE A 137 -0.97 -28.54 -28.70
N ARG A 138 -0.72 -28.95 -27.45
CA ARG A 138 0.64 -29.20 -26.97
C ARG A 138 1.33 -30.36 -27.69
N GLU A 139 0.59 -31.41 -28.02
CA GLU A 139 1.09 -32.56 -28.78
C GLU A 139 1.31 -32.25 -30.27
N LEU A 140 0.59 -31.26 -30.81
CA LEU A 140 0.65 -30.90 -32.23
C LEU A 140 1.77 -29.90 -32.56
N VAL A 141 2.12 -29.02 -31.61
CA VAL A 141 3.05 -27.90 -31.83
C VAL A 141 4.18 -27.97 -30.80
N PRO A 142 5.43 -28.25 -31.20
CA PRO A 142 6.54 -28.45 -30.26
C PRO A 142 6.90 -27.19 -29.46
N GLU A 143 6.72 -26.00 -30.03
CA GLU A 143 7.00 -24.71 -29.38
C GLU A 143 6.06 -24.43 -28.20
N SER A 144 4.93 -25.13 -28.11
CA SER A 144 4.00 -25.03 -26.99
C SER A 144 4.67 -25.40 -25.65
N GLN A 145 5.67 -26.28 -25.66
CA GLN A 145 6.42 -26.66 -24.45
C GLN A 145 7.25 -25.48 -23.93
N ALA A 146 7.88 -24.71 -24.81
CA ALA A 146 8.63 -23.51 -24.42
C ALA A 146 7.72 -22.47 -23.74
N TYR A 147 6.49 -22.30 -24.23
CA TYR A 147 5.50 -21.44 -23.55
C TYR A 147 5.14 -21.95 -22.15
N MET A 148 4.95 -23.26 -21.98
CA MET A 148 4.67 -23.85 -20.66
C MET A 148 5.83 -23.70 -19.69
N ASP A 149 7.07 -23.78 -20.17
CA ASP A 149 8.27 -23.57 -19.38
C ASP A 149 8.42 -22.09 -18.96
N LEU A 150 8.08 -21.15 -19.85
CA LEU A 150 7.99 -19.73 -19.52
C LEU A 150 6.96 -19.47 -18.41
N LEU A 151 5.78 -20.09 -18.46
CA LEU A 151 4.78 -20.00 -17.37
C LEU A 151 5.28 -20.62 -16.06
N ALA A 152 6.07 -21.69 -16.12
CA ALA A 152 6.69 -22.27 -14.93
C ALA A 152 7.76 -21.35 -14.33
N PHE A 153 8.55 -20.70 -15.19
CA PHE A 153 9.54 -19.72 -14.78
C PHE A 153 8.90 -18.45 -14.20
N GLU A 154 7.89 -17.88 -14.86
CA GLU A 154 7.08 -16.74 -14.39
C GLU A 154 6.61 -16.98 -12.95
N ARG A 155 5.98 -18.14 -12.69
CA ARG A 155 5.50 -18.50 -11.34
C ARG A 155 6.61 -18.49 -10.29
N LYS A 156 7.81 -18.99 -10.61
CA LYS A 156 8.96 -19.01 -9.69
C LYS A 156 9.51 -17.59 -9.47
N LEU A 157 9.56 -16.80 -10.53
CA LEU A 157 10.01 -15.41 -10.49
C LEU A 157 9.07 -14.58 -9.61
N ASP A 158 7.76 -14.64 -9.84
CA ASP A 158 6.75 -13.92 -9.07
C ASP A 158 6.76 -14.31 -7.59
N GLN A 159 6.90 -15.60 -7.28
CA GLN A 159 7.06 -16.07 -5.90
C GLN A 159 8.31 -15.48 -5.24
N THR A 160 9.41 -15.37 -5.97
CA THR A 160 10.67 -14.82 -5.47
C THR A 160 10.55 -13.32 -5.25
N ILE A 161 9.97 -12.59 -6.22
CA ILE A 161 9.71 -11.14 -6.12
C ILE A 161 8.81 -10.85 -4.92
N MET A 162 7.70 -11.58 -4.77
CA MET A 162 6.78 -11.37 -3.65
C MET A 162 7.44 -11.66 -2.30
N ARG A 163 8.22 -12.74 -2.20
CA ARG A 163 9.00 -13.04 -1.00
C ARG A 163 9.99 -11.93 -0.67
N LYS A 164 10.78 -11.49 -1.65
CA LYS A 164 11.74 -10.39 -1.46
C LYS A 164 11.05 -9.07 -1.10
N ARG A 165 9.86 -8.81 -1.65
CA ARG A 165 9.05 -7.65 -1.29
C ARG A 165 8.64 -7.70 0.19
N LEU A 166 8.20 -8.85 0.67
CA LEU A 166 7.86 -9.05 2.09
C LEU A 166 9.10 -8.94 2.99
N ASP A 167 10.24 -9.51 2.58
CA ASP A 167 11.51 -9.40 3.31
C ASP A 167 11.93 -7.94 3.45
N ILE A 168 11.81 -7.14 2.38
CA ILE A 168 12.10 -5.70 2.37
C ILE A 168 11.12 -4.94 3.29
N GLN A 169 9.82 -5.25 3.23
CA GLN A 169 8.83 -4.65 4.13
C GLN A 169 9.13 -4.95 5.61
N GLU A 170 9.56 -6.17 5.92
CA GLU A 170 9.94 -6.58 7.27
C GLU A 170 11.24 -5.91 7.72
N ALA A 171 12.24 -5.84 6.84
CA ALA A 171 13.50 -5.16 7.11
C ALA A 171 13.30 -3.65 7.36
N LEU A 172 12.40 -3.00 6.60
CA LEU A 172 12.05 -1.59 6.82
C LEU A 172 11.35 -1.31 8.15
N LYS A 173 10.70 -2.31 8.75
CA LYS A 173 10.09 -2.19 10.09
C LYS A 173 11.11 -2.30 11.22
N ARG A 174 12.29 -2.86 10.95
CA ARG A 174 13.36 -2.99 11.93
C ARG A 174 14.24 -1.74 11.90
N PRO A 175 14.60 -1.15 13.05
CA PRO A 175 15.56 -0.06 13.07
C PRO A 175 16.93 -0.60 12.66
N ILE A 176 17.32 -0.36 11.41
CA ILE A 176 18.65 -0.68 10.91
C ILE A 176 19.60 0.35 11.52
N LYS A 177 20.40 -0.06 12.51
CA LYS A 177 21.55 0.75 12.94
C LYS A 177 22.60 0.64 11.84
N SER A 178 23.05 1.78 11.35
CA SER A 178 24.04 1.88 10.28
C SER A 178 25.39 1.31 10.72
N ALA A 179 25.56 -0.01 10.63
CA ALA A 179 26.87 -0.62 10.61
C ALA A 179 27.26 -0.81 9.14
N LEU A 180 28.27 -0.04 8.72
CA LEU A 180 28.99 -0.14 7.45
C LEU A 180 28.27 0.39 6.18
N SER A 181 28.51 1.66 5.87
CA SER A 181 28.98 2.02 4.52
C SER A 181 29.94 3.22 4.61
N LYS A 182 31.24 2.92 4.71
CA LYS A 182 32.26 3.82 4.15
C LYS A 182 32.13 3.64 2.63
N TYR A 183 32.14 4.73 1.87
CA TYR A 183 31.90 4.83 0.42
C TYR A 183 30.44 4.99 0.00
N ASP A 184 29.99 6.25 -0.08
CA ASP A 184 29.66 6.85 -1.39
C ASP A 184 29.60 8.38 -1.28
N ALA A 185 30.40 9.07 -2.09
CA ALA A 185 30.72 10.49 -1.96
C ALA A 185 29.85 11.41 -2.83
N THR A 186 28.57 11.07 -3.03
CA THR A 186 27.64 11.84 -3.89
C THR A 186 26.36 12.29 -3.18
N LYS A 187 26.26 12.18 -1.85
CA LYS A 187 25.05 12.57 -1.11
C LYS A 187 24.88 14.09 -1.05
N GLN A 188 23.68 14.58 -1.39
CA GLN A 188 23.18 15.91 -1.03
C GLN A 188 23.62 16.25 0.39
N LYS A 189 24.47 17.27 0.54
CA LYS A 189 24.93 17.72 1.85
C LYS A 189 23.72 18.23 2.63
N ARG A 190 23.40 17.56 3.73
CA ARG A 190 22.41 18.05 4.69
C ARG A 190 22.90 19.36 5.30
N LYS A 191 21.98 20.29 5.48
CA LYS A 191 22.24 21.58 6.13
C LYS A 191 22.49 21.39 7.62
N PHE A 192 23.33 22.23 8.21
CA PHE A 192 23.68 22.19 9.64
C PHE A 192 22.44 22.15 10.55
N SER A 193 21.46 23.04 10.33
CA SER A 193 20.25 23.12 11.15
C SER A 193 19.41 21.84 11.11
N SER A 194 19.54 21.01 10.07
CA SER A 194 18.70 19.81 9.89
C SER A 194 19.00 18.69 10.88
N PHE A 195 20.08 18.81 11.66
CA PHE A 195 20.48 17.86 12.70
C PHE A 195 19.97 18.25 14.09
N PHE A 196 19.43 19.45 14.26
CA PHE A 196 19.03 19.99 15.54
C PHE A 196 17.53 20.26 15.58
N LYS A 197 16.90 19.88 16.69
CA LYS A 197 15.51 20.19 16.98
C LYS A 197 15.38 21.63 17.47
N SER A 198 16.35 22.09 18.23
CA SER A 198 16.41 23.46 18.74
C SER A 198 17.83 23.84 19.14
N LEU A 199 18.06 25.15 19.17
CA LEU A 199 19.30 25.78 19.58
C LEU A 199 18.95 26.94 20.50
N VAL A 200 19.66 27.06 21.61
CA VAL A 200 19.50 28.18 22.55
C VAL A 200 20.87 28.79 22.81
N ILE A 201 20.96 30.11 22.74
CA ILE A 201 22.16 30.88 23.08
C ILE A 201 21.80 31.78 24.25
N GLU A 202 22.46 31.55 25.38
CA GLU A 202 22.34 32.36 26.58
C GLU A 202 23.59 33.22 26.73
N LEU A 203 23.39 34.53 26.78
CA LEU A 203 24.39 35.55 27.08
C LEU A 203 24.23 35.99 28.53
N ASP A 204 25.21 36.74 29.03
CA ASP A 204 25.16 37.26 30.40
C ASP A 204 23.92 38.16 30.63
N LYS A 205 23.05 37.72 31.55
CA LYS A 205 21.77 38.34 31.85
C LYS A 205 21.91 39.74 32.43
N ASP A 206 22.97 39.99 33.20
CA ASP A 206 23.18 41.29 33.86
C ASP A 206 23.59 42.37 32.85
N LEU A 207 24.25 41.96 31.75
CA LEU A 207 24.69 42.86 30.68
C LEU A 207 23.58 43.16 29.65
N TYR A 208 22.79 42.14 29.29
CA TYR A 208 21.80 42.26 28.20
C TYR A 208 20.35 42.39 28.68
N GLY A 209 20.09 42.25 29.98
CA GLY A 209 18.75 42.31 30.54
C GLY A 209 17.88 41.10 30.17
N PRO A 210 16.66 41.01 30.74
CA PRO A 210 15.81 39.84 30.65
C PRO A 210 15.36 39.49 29.23
N ASP A 211 15.28 40.46 28.31
CA ASP A 211 14.70 40.25 26.99
C ASP A 211 15.75 39.97 25.88
N ASN A 212 17.01 40.38 26.06
CA ASN A 212 18.02 40.29 24.99
C ASN A 212 19.14 39.27 25.27
N HIS A 213 19.22 38.76 26.49
CA HIS A 213 20.23 37.77 26.89
C HIS A 213 19.98 36.38 26.30
N LEU A 214 18.76 36.07 25.87
CA LEU A 214 18.39 34.75 25.37
C LEU A 214 18.04 34.80 23.88
N VAL A 215 18.56 33.85 23.10
CA VAL A 215 18.18 33.64 21.71
C VAL A 215 17.81 32.18 21.52
N GLU A 216 16.56 31.93 21.13
CA GLU A 216 16.03 30.58 20.92
C GLU A 216 15.67 30.37 19.45
N TRP A 217 16.04 29.21 18.92
CA TRP A 217 15.62 28.72 17.63
C TRP A 217 15.01 27.33 17.81
N HIS A 218 13.79 27.16 17.29
CA HIS A 218 13.08 25.89 17.29
C HIS A 218 12.75 25.49 15.86
N ARG A 219 13.08 24.24 15.51
CA ARG A 219 12.72 23.65 14.23
C ARG A 219 11.22 23.38 14.19
N THR A 220 10.58 23.86 13.13
CA THR A 220 9.18 23.59 12.80
C THR A 220 9.08 22.98 11.39
N ALA A 221 7.91 22.42 11.04
CA ALA A 221 7.69 21.79 9.74
C ALA A 221 7.90 22.74 8.53
N THR A 222 7.85 24.06 8.75
CA THR A 222 8.03 25.09 7.71
C THR A 222 9.38 25.80 7.78
N THR A 223 10.26 25.40 8.70
CA THR A 223 11.57 26.06 8.89
C THR A 223 12.46 25.84 7.68
N GLN A 224 13.03 26.91 7.14
CA GLN A 224 14.07 26.82 6.11
C GLN A 224 15.39 26.41 6.75
N GLU A 225 16.02 25.38 6.20
CA GLU A 225 17.26 24.84 6.73
C GLU A 225 18.47 25.70 6.33
N THR A 226 19.37 25.96 7.26
CA THR A 226 20.57 26.82 7.13
C THR A 226 21.85 26.10 7.57
N ASP A 227 22.99 26.54 7.05
CA ASP A 227 24.31 26.02 7.44
C ASP A 227 24.93 26.75 8.65
N GLY A 228 24.30 27.82 9.12
CA GLY A 228 24.79 28.57 10.29
C GLY A 228 23.77 29.55 10.85
N PHE A 229 24.02 29.95 12.10
CA PHE A 229 23.25 30.95 12.82
C PHE A 229 24.15 32.15 13.11
N GLN A 230 23.63 33.37 12.91
CA GLN A 230 24.34 34.60 13.23
C GLN A 230 23.52 35.41 14.22
N VAL A 231 24.14 35.74 15.36
CA VAL A 231 23.55 36.59 16.40
C VAL A 231 24.44 37.81 16.57
N LYS A 232 23.83 39.00 16.60
CA LYS A 232 24.53 40.27 16.83
C LYS A 232 23.88 41.01 17.98
N ARG A 233 24.72 41.51 18.88
CA ARG A 233 24.35 42.34 20.03
C ARG A 233 25.41 43.44 20.21
N PRO A 234 25.04 44.65 20.66
CA PRO A 234 26.00 45.68 21.03
C PRO A 234 26.76 45.28 22.30
N GLY A 235 28.02 45.66 22.44
CA GLY A 235 28.81 45.38 23.63
C GLY A 235 30.27 45.76 23.44
N ASP A 236 30.91 46.17 24.53
CA ASP A 236 32.29 46.63 24.62
C ASP A 236 33.10 45.89 25.70
N VAL A 237 32.47 44.93 26.40
CA VAL A 237 33.07 44.11 27.45
C VAL A 237 33.03 42.63 27.03
N ASN A 238 33.92 41.82 27.59
CA ASN A 238 33.92 40.37 27.37
C ASN A 238 32.65 39.74 27.97
N VAL A 239 32.01 38.85 27.21
CA VAL A 239 30.70 38.26 27.58
C VAL A 239 30.80 36.74 27.62
N ARG A 240 30.30 36.12 28.69
CA ARG A 240 30.10 34.67 28.74
C ARG A 240 28.87 34.29 27.93
N CYS A 241 29.02 33.29 27.08
CA CYS A 241 28.01 32.77 26.18
C CYS A 241 27.91 31.25 26.37
N THR A 242 26.70 30.77 26.66
CA THR A 242 26.38 29.36 26.76
C THR A 242 25.51 28.98 25.58
N VAL A 243 25.98 28.04 24.77
CA VAL A 243 25.23 27.51 23.62
C VAL A 243 24.72 26.12 23.96
N LEU A 244 23.40 25.93 23.88
CA LEU A 244 22.74 24.65 24.07
C LEU A 244 22.23 24.15 22.71
N LEU A 245 22.71 22.98 22.30
CA LEU A 245 22.31 22.34 21.05
C LEU A 245 21.49 21.08 21.35
N MET A 246 20.22 21.08 20.95
CA MET A 246 19.32 19.93 21.10
C MET A 246 19.27 19.17 19.78
N LEU A 247 19.88 17.99 19.74
CA LEU A 247 19.85 17.12 18.56
C LEU A 247 18.43 16.63 18.25
N ASP A 248 18.14 16.49 16.95
CA ASP A 248 16.89 15.91 16.46
C ASP A 248 17.07 14.40 16.21
N TYR A 249 16.84 13.60 17.26
CA TYR A 249 16.93 12.15 17.15
C TYR A 249 15.71 11.58 16.43
N GLN A 250 15.94 10.95 15.28
CA GLN A 250 14.92 10.26 14.51
C GLN A 250 15.29 8.78 14.33
N PRO A 251 14.62 7.83 15.00
CA PRO A 251 13.46 8.01 15.91
C PRO A 251 13.86 8.59 17.28
N PRO A 252 12.88 9.12 18.07
CA PRO A 252 13.15 9.74 19.36
C PRO A 252 13.94 8.84 20.31
N GLN A 253 15.04 9.37 20.82
CA GLN A 253 15.86 8.76 21.87
C GLN A 253 15.55 9.41 23.22
N PHE A 254 15.83 8.67 24.30
CA PHE A 254 15.57 9.09 25.68
C PHE A 254 16.79 8.82 26.53
N LYS A 255 17.08 9.74 27.45
CA LYS A 255 18.06 9.53 28.52
C LYS A 255 17.40 8.72 29.63
N LEU A 256 18.05 7.66 30.08
CA LEU A 256 17.54 6.82 31.15
C LEU A 256 17.86 7.44 32.51
N ASP A 257 17.04 7.13 33.52
CA ASP A 257 17.41 7.33 34.93
C ASP A 257 18.81 6.74 35.20
N PRO A 258 19.70 7.43 35.94
CA PRO A 258 21.08 6.97 36.15
C PRO A 258 21.22 5.55 36.71
N ARG A 259 20.28 5.11 37.55
CA ARG A 259 20.29 3.76 38.16
C ARG A 259 19.93 2.72 37.11
N LEU A 260 18.89 3.00 36.31
CA LEU A 260 18.49 2.13 35.19
C LEU A 260 19.56 2.10 34.09
N ALA A 261 20.18 3.25 33.81
CA ALA A 261 21.25 3.37 32.82
C ALA A 261 22.44 2.49 33.17
N ARG A 262 22.86 2.50 34.44
CA ARG A 262 23.96 1.66 34.94
C ARG A 262 23.60 0.18 34.92
N LEU A 263 22.35 -0.18 35.26
CA LEU A 263 21.89 -1.56 35.26
C LEU A 263 21.87 -2.16 33.84
N LEU A 264 21.36 -1.41 32.87
CA LEU A 264 21.22 -1.87 31.49
C LEU A 264 22.47 -1.61 30.62
N GLY A 265 23.43 -0.83 31.11
CA GLY A 265 24.58 -0.38 30.33
C GLY A 265 24.21 0.59 29.20
N ILE A 266 23.10 1.32 29.33
CA ILE A 266 22.54 2.19 28.29
C ILE A 266 22.31 3.58 28.85
N HIS A 267 23.00 4.59 28.30
CA HIS A 267 22.82 5.98 28.74
C HIS A 267 21.69 6.69 27.97
N THR A 268 21.68 6.61 26.64
CA THR A 268 20.66 7.22 25.77
C THR A 268 20.37 6.30 24.59
N GLN A 269 19.10 5.93 24.40
CA GLN A 269 18.64 5.05 23.31
C GLN A 269 17.15 5.25 23.01
N THR A 270 16.67 4.60 21.96
CA THR A 270 15.23 4.55 21.63
C THR A 270 14.47 3.65 22.62
N ARG A 271 13.19 3.97 22.86
CA ARG A 271 12.33 3.19 23.79
C ARG A 271 12.31 1.68 23.47
N PRO A 272 12.19 1.22 22.20
CA PRO A 272 12.21 -0.21 21.90
C PRO A 272 13.52 -0.90 22.30
N VAL A 273 14.68 -0.26 22.07
CA VAL A 273 15.99 -0.81 22.45
C VAL A 273 16.12 -0.91 23.96
N ILE A 274 15.63 0.09 24.70
CA ILE A 274 15.63 0.07 26.17
C ILE A 274 14.77 -1.08 26.70
N ILE A 275 13.56 -1.28 26.15
CA ILE A 275 12.68 -2.40 26.53
C ILE A 275 13.35 -3.74 26.22
N GLN A 276 14.01 -3.87 25.06
CA GLN A 276 14.75 -5.09 24.71
C GLN A 276 15.92 -5.36 25.66
N ALA A 277 16.66 -4.33 26.06
CA ALA A 277 17.74 -4.46 27.04
C ALA A 277 17.22 -4.87 28.42
N LEU A 278 16.11 -4.28 28.86
CA LEU A 278 15.43 -4.68 30.09
C LEU A 278 14.94 -6.13 30.02
N TRP A 279 14.36 -6.54 28.90
CA TRP A 279 13.97 -7.93 28.64
C TRP A 279 15.18 -8.87 28.70
N GLN A 280 16.30 -8.48 28.10
CA GLN A 280 17.53 -9.26 28.15
C GLN A 280 18.06 -9.42 29.58
N TYR A 281 17.98 -8.36 30.40
CA TYR A 281 18.31 -8.42 31.83
C TYR A 281 17.41 -9.42 32.56
N ILE A 282 16.08 -9.30 32.40
CA ILE A 282 15.08 -10.19 33.00
C ILE A 282 15.34 -11.66 32.65
N LYS A 283 15.64 -11.94 31.37
CA LYS A 283 15.92 -13.28 30.87
C LYS A 283 17.22 -13.85 31.46
N THR A 284 18.27 -13.03 31.49
CA THR A 284 19.59 -13.44 31.99
C THR A 284 19.55 -13.78 33.48
N HIS A 285 18.79 -13.00 34.25
CA HIS A 285 18.62 -13.18 35.69
C HIS A 285 17.43 -14.10 36.06
N LYS A 286 16.74 -14.68 35.07
CA LYS A 286 15.58 -15.58 35.25
C LYS A 286 14.49 -14.99 36.15
N LEU A 287 14.20 -13.70 35.95
CA LEU A 287 13.26 -12.95 36.78
C LEU A 287 11.80 -13.13 36.34
N GLN A 288 11.53 -13.88 35.28
CA GLN A 288 10.17 -14.24 34.89
C GLN A 288 9.64 -15.31 35.85
N ASP A 289 8.43 -15.11 36.34
CA ASP A 289 7.79 -16.07 37.24
C ASP A 289 7.53 -17.41 36.51
N PRO A 290 7.97 -18.55 37.06
CA PRO A 290 7.81 -19.86 36.42
C PRO A 290 6.35 -20.34 36.39
N HIS A 291 5.53 -19.92 37.35
CA HIS A 291 4.13 -20.31 37.47
C HIS A 291 3.21 -19.34 36.74
N GLU A 292 3.51 -18.03 36.78
CA GLU A 292 2.75 -16.98 36.09
C GLU A 292 3.61 -16.18 35.11
N ARG A 293 3.79 -16.71 33.89
CA ARG A 293 4.70 -16.14 32.87
C ARG A 293 4.41 -14.70 32.43
N GLU A 294 3.27 -14.13 32.80
CA GLU A 294 2.94 -12.71 32.55
C GLU A 294 3.57 -11.75 33.57
N PHE A 295 4.11 -12.27 34.67
CA PHE A 295 4.75 -11.49 35.72
C PHE A 295 6.28 -11.60 35.69
N VAL A 296 6.90 -10.49 36.05
CA VAL A 296 8.32 -10.42 36.40
C VAL A 296 8.43 -10.16 37.91
N ILE A 297 9.26 -10.98 38.55
CA ILE A 297 9.67 -10.84 39.95
C ILE A 297 10.86 -9.89 39.96
N CYS A 298 10.66 -8.66 40.42
CA CYS A 298 11.73 -7.68 40.45
C CYS A 298 12.79 -8.12 41.47
N ASP A 299 14.05 -8.17 41.06
CA ASP A 299 15.17 -8.38 41.98
C ASP A 299 15.46 -7.11 42.79
N LYS A 300 16.45 -7.17 43.70
CA LYS A 300 16.81 -6.03 44.56
C LYS A 300 17.12 -4.74 43.79
N TYR A 301 17.61 -4.84 42.55
CA TYR A 301 17.95 -3.69 41.72
C TYR A 301 16.74 -3.12 40.99
N LEU A 302 15.90 -4.00 40.42
CA LEU A 302 14.65 -3.59 39.77
C LEU A 302 13.63 -3.06 40.77
N GLN A 303 13.52 -3.65 41.96
CA GLN A 303 12.65 -3.14 43.04
C GLN A 303 13.01 -1.70 43.41
N GLN A 304 14.31 -1.44 43.46
CA GLN A 304 14.88 -0.14 43.77
C GLN A 304 14.55 0.93 42.71
N ILE A 305 14.41 0.54 41.45
CA ILE A 305 14.18 1.44 40.30
C ILE A 305 12.69 1.60 39.98
N PHE A 306 11.94 0.50 39.97
CA PHE A 306 10.52 0.46 39.61
C PHE A 306 9.57 0.56 40.82
N GLU A 307 10.13 0.54 42.04
CA GLU A 307 9.40 0.65 43.30
C GLU A 307 8.30 -0.41 43.44
N SER A 308 8.56 -1.59 42.88
CA SER A 308 7.62 -2.71 42.88
C SER A 308 8.36 -4.02 43.11
N GLN A 309 7.82 -4.88 43.98
CA GLN A 309 8.34 -6.23 44.22
C GLN A 309 8.05 -7.17 43.04
N ARG A 310 6.92 -6.95 42.37
CA ARG A 310 6.40 -7.76 41.27
C ARG A 310 5.64 -6.84 40.31
N MET A 311 5.76 -7.05 39.01
CA MET A 311 5.00 -6.29 38.00
C MET A 311 4.64 -7.16 36.78
N LYS A 312 3.60 -6.77 36.03
CA LYS A 312 3.25 -7.45 34.77
C LYS A 312 4.07 -6.94 33.60
N PHE A 313 4.32 -7.77 32.58
CA PHE A 313 4.99 -7.31 31.34
C PHE A 313 4.25 -6.16 30.64
N SER A 314 2.92 -6.14 30.71
CA SER A 314 2.08 -5.07 30.15
C SER A 314 2.23 -3.72 30.86
N GLU A 315 2.69 -3.72 32.12
CA GLU A 315 2.90 -2.50 32.93
C GLU A 315 4.26 -1.85 32.65
N ILE A 316 5.23 -2.63 32.14
CA ILE A 316 6.60 -2.17 31.89
C ILE A 316 6.66 -0.89 31.05
N PRO A 317 5.94 -0.75 29.91
CA PRO A 317 6.03 0.47 29.10
C PRO A 317 5.59 1.73 29.85
N GLN A 318 4.58 1.62 30.71
CA GLN A 318 4.06 2.75 31.50
C GLN A 318 5.00 3.09 32.65
N ARG A 319 5.45 2.08 33.41
CA ARG A 319 6.42 2.24 34.50
C ARG A 319 7.75 2.80 34.00
N LEU A 320 8.22 2.30 32.85
CA LEU A 320 9.43 2.79 32.20
C LEU A 320 9.28 4.24 31.74
N HIS A 321 8.10 4.68 31.30
CA HIS A 321 7.91 6.05 30.82
C HIS A 321 8.32 7.11 31.84
N ALA A 322 8.05 6.89 33.14
CA ALA A 322 8.44 7.79 34.21
C ALA A 322 9.96 7.89 34.42
N LEU A 323 10.72 6.90 33.93
CA LEU A 323 12.18 6.81 34.04
C LEU A 323 12.91 7.22 32.75
N LEU A 324 12.16 7.68 31.74
CA LEU A 324 12.69 8.14 30.45
C LEU A 324 12.60 9.67 30.37
N MET A 325 13.76 10.31 30.41
CA MET A 325 13.89 11.76 30.29
C MET A 325 14.28 12.16 28.86
N PRO A 326 14.00 13.41 28.44
CA PRO A 326 14.57 13.94 27.21
C PRO A 326 16.11 13.81 27.20
N PRO A 327 16.73 13.58 26.03
CA PRO A 327 18.19 13.61 25.90
C PRO A 327 18.76 14.94 26.40
N GLU A 328 19.95 14.89 27.00
CA GLU A 328 20.64 16.12 27.41
C GLU A 328 21.08 16.94 26.20
N PRO A 329 20.93 18.27 26.24
CA PRO A 329 21.49 19.13 25.22
C PRO A 329 23.01 19.11 25.29
N ILE A 330 23.65 19.35 24.16
CA ILE A 330 25.10 19.59 24.13
C ILE A 330 25.31 21.03 24.59
N ILE A 331 26.04 21.19 25.70
CA ILE A 331 26.31 22.51 26.30
C ILE A 331 27.74 22.92 25.95
N ILE A 332 27.87 24.08 25.32
CA ILE A 332 29.15 24.68 24.95
C ILE A 332 29.27 26.02 25.66
N ASN A 333 30.24 26.11 26.57
CA ASN A 333 30.58 27.34 27.27
C ASN A 333 31.69 28.07 26.50
N HIS A 334 31.43 29.32 26.12
CA HIS A 334 32.37 30.15 25.37
C HIS A 334 32.42 31.57 25.97
N VAL A 335 33.57 32.24 25.83
CA VAL A 335 33.73 33.64 26.24
C VAL A 335 34.02 34.45 24.99
N ILE A 336 33.14 35.40 24.69
CA ILE A 336 33.29 36.33 23.58
C ILE A 336 34.26 37.42 24.05
N SER A 337 35.47 37.43 23.47
CA SER A 337 36.49 38.45 23.74
C SER A 337 36.35 39.64 22.80
N VAL A 338 36.47 40.84 23.34
CA VAL A 338 36.51 42.13 22.60
C VAL A 338 37.96 42.50 22.23
N ASP A 339 38.95 41.78 22.76
CA ASP A 339 40.37 42.10 22.57
C ASP A 339 40.79 41.96 21.10
N PRO A 340 41.31 43.04 20.47
CA PRO A 340 41.72 43.00 19.06
C PRO A 340 42.94 42.11 18.80
N ASN A 341 43.69 41.75 19.85
CA ASN A 341 44.88 40.90 19.79
C ASN A 341 44.57 39.39 19.99
N ASP A 342 43.33 39.02 20.27
CA ASP A 342 42.96 37.61 20.46
C ASP A 342 42.89 36.88 19.10
N GLN A 343 43.86 36.00 18.86
CA GLN A 343 43.97 35.22 17.63
C GLN A 343 43.02 34.00 17.62
N LYS A 344 42.35 33.67 18.74
CA LYS A 344 41.48 32.48 18.88
C LYS A 344 39.99 32.81 18.83
N LYS A 345 39.56 33.60 17.83
CA LYS A 345 38.13 33.94 17.62
C LYS A 345 37.24 32.75 17.21
N THR A 346 37.83 31.59 16.95
CA THR A 346 37.11 30.39 16.51
C THR A 346 37.41 29.22 17.43
N ALA A 347 36.34 28.69 18.03
CA ALA A 347 36.32 27.38 18.66
C ALA A 347 35.71 26.36 17.71
N CYS A 348 36.27 25.14 17.69
CA CYS A 348 35.77 24.03 16.89
C CYS A 348 35.41 22.87 17.81
N TYR A 349 34.23 22.31 17.60
CA TYR A 349 33.72 21.15 18.34
C TYR A 349 33.29 20.09 17.33
N ASP A 350 33.66 18.84 17.60
CA ASP A 350 33.19 17.69 16.84
C ASP A 350 31.97 17.09 17.55
N ILE A 351 30.86 16.98 16.81
CA ILE A 351 29.61 16.41 17.29
C ILE A 351 29.27 15.21 16.41
N ASP A 352 29.11 14.06 17.05
CA ASP A 352 28.63 12.85 16.39
C ASP A 352 27.12 12.92 16.22
N VAL A 353 26.65 12.73 14.99
CA VAL A 353 25.23 12.74 14.65
C VAL A 353 24.88 11.48 13.86
N GLU A 354 23.78 10.82 14.26
CA GLU A 354 23.21 9.71 13.50
C GLU A 354 22.55 10.23 12.21
N VAL A 355 22.86 9.60 11.08
CA VAL A 355 22.30 9.96 9.77
C VAL A 355 21.44 8.82 9.29
N ASP A 356 20.24 9.15 8.78
CA ASP A 356 19.34 8.18 8.16
C ASP A 356 20.03 7.36 7.06
N ASP A 357 19.72 6.06 7.04
CA ASP A 357 20.23 5.16 6.02
C ASP A 357 19.58 5.44 4.66
N THR A 358 20.42 5.68 3.64
CA THR A 358 19.99 5.86 2.25
C THR A 358 19.35 4.62 1.65
N LEU A 359 19.64 3.44 2.21
CA LEU A 359 19.00 2.19 1.80
C LEU A 359 17.49 2.22 2.04
N LYS A 360 17.03 2.91 3.10
CA LYS A 360 15.60 3.06 3.41
C LYS A 360 14.84 3.73 2.26
N THR A 361 15.42 4.76 1.65
CA THR A 361 14.83 5.45 0.50
C THR A 361 14.78 4.55 -0.74
N GLN A 362 15.86 3.81 -1.01
CA GLN A 362 15.92 2.87 -2.14
C GLN A 362 14.90 1.72 -1.99
N MET A 363 14.80 1.15 -0.79
CA MET A 363 13.82 0.10 -0.46
C MET A 363 12.38 0.61 -0.61
N ASN A 364 12.07 1.82 -0.13
CA ASN A 364 10.76 2.42 -0.33
C ASN A 364 10.45 2.68 -1.81
N SER A 365 11.44 3.12 -2.59
CA SER A 365 11.29 3.28 -4.05
C SER A 365 10.94 1.96 -4.73
N PHE A 366 11.62 0.85 -4.38
CA PHE A 366 11.29 -0.49 -4.89
C PHE A 366 9.88 -0.96 -4.49
N LEU A 367 9.43 -0.66 -3.27
CA LEU A 367 8.08 -1.06 -2.83
C LEU A 367 6.97 -0.27 -3.53
N LEU A 368 7.24 0.98 -3.87
CA LEU A 368 6.34 1.90 -4.56
C LEU A 368 6.38 1.78 -6.09
N SER A 369 7.43 1.18 -6.65
CA SER A 369 7.50 0.91 -8.09
C SER A 369 6.49 -0.18 -8.47
N THR A 370 5.23 0.23 -8.65
CA THR A 370 4.15 -0.56 -9.24
C THR A 370 3.92 -0.20 -10.71
N ALA A 371 4.75 0.70 -11.26
CA ALA A 371 4.56 1.30 -12.58
C ALA A 371 4.44 0.27 -13.72
N SER A 372 5.07 -0.90 -13.60
CA SER A 372 5.00 -1.95 -14.62
C SER A 372 3.76 -2.86 -14.51
N GLN A 373 2.92 -2.74 -13.48
CA GLN A 373 1.79 -3.66 -13.29
C GLN A 373 0.67 -3.48 -14.31
N GLN A 374 0.48 -2.26 -14.84
CA GLN A 374 -0.54 -2.01 -15.86
C GLN A 374 -0.16 -2.65 -17.20
N GLU A 375 1.10 -2.54 -17.61
CA GLU A 375 1.61 -3.20 -18.83
C GLU A 375 1.56 -4.72 -18.73
N ILE A 376 1.88 -5.29 -17.56
CA ILE A 376 1.72 -6.73 -17.32
C ILE A 376 0.24 -7.13 -17.45
N ALA A 377 -0.69 -6.33 -16.94
CA ALA A 377 -2.12 -6.63 -17.06
C ALA A 377 -2.63 -6.59 -18.51
N THR A 378 -2.11 -5.68 -19.35
CA THR A 378 -2.49 -5.63 -20.78
C THR A 378 -1.90 -6.80 -21.56
N LEU A 379 -0.64 -7.17 -21.29
CA LEU A 379 -0.01 -8.35 -21.88
C LEU A 379 -0.74 -9.63 -21.47
N ASP A 380 -1.12 -9.75 -20.20
CA ASP A 380 -1.92 -10.87 -19.72
C ASP A 380 -3.25 -10.96 -20.45
N ASN A 381 -3.99 -9.86 -20.60
CA ASN A 381 -5.25 -9.89 -21.36
C ASN A 381 -5.06 -10.39 -22.79
N LYS A 382 -3.98 -9.93 -23.46
CA LYS A 382 -3.64 -10.37 -24.80
C LYS A 382 -3.31 -11.86 -24.86
N ILE A 383 -2.62 -12.40 -23.85
CA ILE A 383 -2.38 -13.85 -23.71
C ILE A 383 -3.70 -14.60 -23.62
N HIS A 384 -4.63 -14.15 -22.77
CA HIS A 384 -5.93 -14.82 -22.60
C HIS A 384 -6.75 -14.82 -23.88
N GLU A 385 -6.87 -13.66 -24.54
CA GLU A 385 -7.58 -13.54 -25.82
C GLU A 385 -6.95 -14.47 -26.89
N THR A 386 -5.63 -14.51 -26.96
CA THR A 386 -4.92 -15.41 -27.89
C THR A 386 -5.21 -16.87 -27.58
N ILE A 387 -5.20 -17.29 -26.31
CA ILE A 387 -5.52 -18.68 -25.92
C ILE A 387 -6.97 -19.02 -26.25
N GLU A 388 -7.91 -18.10 -26.08
CA GLU A 388 -9.30 -18.30 -26.45
C GLU A 388 -9.44 -18.52 -27.97
N THR A 389 -8.76 -17.70 -28.78
CA THR A 389 -8.74 -17.91 -30.24
C THR A 389 -8.09 -19.24 -30.64
N ILE A 390 -7.00 -19.65 -29.96
CA ILE A 390 -6.37 -20.97 -30.16
C ILE A 390 -7.37 -22.10 -29.85
N ASN A 391 -8.15 -21.97 -28.78
CA ASN A 391 -9.16 -22.95 -28.41
C ASN A 391 -10.27 -23.07 -29.46
N GLN A 392 -10.76 -21.94 -29.98
CA GLN A 392 -11.77 -21.91 -31.04
C GLN A 392 -11.22 -22.52 -32.35
N LEU A 393 -9.98 -22.20 -32.73
CA LEU A 393 -9.35 -22.78 -33.92
C LEU A 393 -9.05 -24.26 -33.74
N LYS A 394 -8.71 -24.71 -32.53
CA LYS A 394 -8.54 -26.13 -32.20
C LYS A 394 -9.83 -26.91 -32.46
N THR A 395 -10.96 -26.45 -31.94
CA THR A 395 -12.25 -27.15 -32.11
C THR A 395 -12.68 -27.17 -33.57
N GLN A 396 -12.51 -26.06 -34.30
CA GLN A 396 -12.77 -26.02 -35.75
C GLN A 396 -11.88 -27.00 -36.52
N ARG A 397 -10.57 -27.03 -36.23
CA ARG A 397 -9.64 -27.96 -36.86
C ARG A 397 -10.02 -29.42 -36.59
N GLU A 398 -10.32 -29.76 -35.34
CA GLU A 398 -10.75 -31.11 -34.96
C GLU A 398 -12.04 -31.51 -35.68
N PHE A 399 -13.03 -30.61 -35.76
CA PHE A 399 -14.29 -30.83 -36.49
C PHE A 399 -14.05 -31.11 -37.98
N MET A 400 -13.22 -30.31 -38.64
CA MET A 400 -12.91 -30.49 -40.06
C MET A 400 -12.15 -31.79 -40.30
N LEU A 401 -11.22 -32.16 -39.40
CA LEU A 401 -10.46 -33.40 -39.50
C LEU A 401 -11.32 -34.64 -39.23
N SER A 402 -12.29 -34.58 -38.31
CA SER A 402 -13.23 -35.69 -38.09
C SER A 402 -14.13 -35.91 -39.31
N PHE A 403 -14.64 -34.83 -39.92
CA PHE A 403 -15.40 -34.93 -41.16
C PHE A 403 -14.56 -35.51 -42.30
N ALA A 404 -13.32 -35.05 -42.47
CA ALA A 404 -12.44 -35.51 -43.55
C ALA A 404 -12.00 -36.98 -43.38
N ARG A 405 -11.99 -37.52 -42.15
CA ARG A 405 -11.59 -38.90 -41.87
C ARG A 405 -12.68 -39.92 -42.18
N ASP A 406 -13.91 -39.64 -41.76
CA ASP A 406 -15.09 -40.47 -42.04
C ASP A 406 -16.33 -39.57 -42.14
N PRO A 407 -16.65 -39.06 -43.35
CA PRO A 407 -17.72 -38.09 -43.51
C PRO A 407 -19.09 -38.68 -43.21
N GLN A 408 -19.31 -39.98 -43.51
CA GLN A 408 -20.61 -40.61 -43.29
C GLN A 408 -20.87 -40.86 -41.80
N GLY A 409 -19.90 -41.46 -41.10
CA GLY A 409 -19.99 -41.64 -39.65
C GLY A 409 -20.12 -40.29 -38.93
N PHE A 410 -19.31 -39.31 -39.33
CA PHE A 410 -19.36 -37.97 -38.76
C PHE A 410 -20.72 -37.27 -38.95
N ILE A 411 -21.35 -37.34 -40.13
CA ILE A 411 -22.68 -36.73 -40.35
C ILE A 411 -23.72 -37.37 -39.43
N ASN A 412 -23.68 -38.70 -39.24
CA ASN A 412 -24.58 -39.39 -38.32
C ASN A 412 -24.36 -38.94 -36.87
N ASP A 413 -23.11 -38.84 -36.42
CA ASP A 413 -22.76 -38.35 -35.09
C ASP A 413 -23.16 -36.88 -34.90
N TRP A 414 -22.99 -36.06 -35.93
CA TRP A 414 -23.35 -34.65 -35.92
C TRP A 414 -24.86 -34.46 -35.81
N LEU A 415 -25.67 -35.21 -36.57
CA LEU A 415 -27.13 -35.19 -36.44
C LEU A 415 -27.59 -35.61 -35.03
N GLN A 416 -26.97 -36.65 -34.46
CA GLN A 416 -27.25 -37.08 -33.09
C GLN A 416 -26.88 -36.00 -32.06
N SER A 417 -25.72 -35.36 -32.20
CA SER A 417 -25.27 -34.27 -31.32
C SER A 417 -26.23 -33.08 -31.40
N GLN A 418 -26.53 -32.59 -32.61
CA GLN A 418 -27.45 -31.47 -32.80
C GLN A 418 -28.85 -31.76 -32.27
N CYS A 419 -29.35 -32.99 -32.44
CA CYS A 419 -30.64 -33.39 -31.86
C CYS A 419 -30.60 -33.36 -30.33
N ARG A 420 -29.53 -33.86 -29.71
CA ARG A 420 -29.32 -33.83 -28.25
C ARG A 420 -29.23 -32.40 -27.71
N ASP A 421 -28.46 -31.55 -28.38
CA ASP A 421 -28.30 -30.14 -27.99
C ASP A 421 -29.64 -29.40 -28.11
N LEU A 422 -30.39 -29.64 -29.19
CA LEU A 422 -31.72 -29.07 -29.39
C LEU A 422 -32.71 -29.51 -28.31
N LYS A 423 -32.75 -30.80 -27.98
CA LYS A 423 -33.57 -31.33 -26.87
C LYS A 423 -33.19 -30.67 -25.54
N THR A 424 -31.89 -30.49 -25.29
CA THR A 424 -31.39 -29.87 -24.07
C THR A 424 -31.76 -28.40 -23.97
N MET A 425 -31.70 -27.63 -25.07
CA MET A 425 -32.04 -26.20 -25.05
C MET A 425 -33.57 -25.94 -25.05
N THR A 426 -34.38 -26.94 -25.40
CA THR A 426 -35.85 -26.83 -25.47
C THR A 426 -36.56 -27.60 -24.35
N ASP A 427 -35.81 -28.22 -23.45
CA ASP A 427 -36.31 -29.13 -22.40
C ASP A 427 -37.20 -30.26 -22.94
N VAL A 428 -37.02 -30.63 -24.22
CA VAL A 428 -37.75 -31.74 -24.84
C VAL A 428 -37.14 -33.05 -24.35
N VAL A 429 -37.94 -33.82 -23.64
CA VAL A 429 -37.58 -35.13 -23.12
C VAL A 429 -38.09 -36.25 -24.01
N GLY A 430 -37.43 -37.41 -23.94
CA GLY A 430 -37.83 -38.61 -24.66
C GLY A 430 -37.35 -38.66 -26.11
N ASN A 431 -37.59 -39.82 -26.73
CA ASN A 431 -37.28 -40.06 -28.12
C ASN A 431 -38.48 -40.77 -28.76
N PRO A 432 -39.38 -40.02 -29.45
CA PRO A 432 -40.64 -40.59 -29.92
C PRO A 432 -40.45 -41.74 -30.92
N GLU A 433 -39.33 -41.77 -31.64
CA GLU A 433 -39.01 -42.87 -32.55
C GLU A 433 -38.58 -44.15 -31.83
N GLU A 434 -38.02 -44.02 -30.63
CA GLU A 434 -37.68 -45.16 -29.77
C GLU A 434 -38.93 -45.66 -29.04
N GLU A 435 -39.73 -44.74 -28.51
CA GLU A 435 -41.01 -45.02 -27.84
C GLU A 435 -42.04 -45.71 -28.75
N ARG A 436 -41.91 -45.56 -30.07
CA ARG A 436 -42.73 -46.27 -31.07
C ARG A 436 -42.41 -47.75 -31.20
N ARG A 437 -41.22 -48.18 -30.81
CA ARG A 437 -40.72 -49.54 -31.01
C ARG A 437 -41.05 -50.43 -29.82
N ALA A 438 -41.44 -51.67 -30.09
CA ALA A 438 -41.83 -52.61 -29.03
C ALA A 438 -40.67 -52.87 -28.05
N GLU A 439 -39.43 -52.87 -28.55
CA GLU A 439 -38.18 -53.05 -27.81
C GLU A 439 -38.03 -52.06 -26.64
N PHE A 440 -38.58 -50.86 -26.77
CA PHE A 440 -38.57 -49.84 -25.71
C PHE A 440 -39.31 -50.29 -24.45
N TYR A 441 -40.34 -51.13 -24.60
CA TYR A 441 -41.18 -51.60 -23.49
C TYR A 441 -40.70 -52.92 -22.88
N PHE A 442 -39.60 -53.50 -23.36
CA PHE A 442 -38.96 -54.69 -22.76
C PHE A 442 -37.85 -54.33 -21.75
N GLN A 443 -37.80 -53.06 -21.32
CA GLN A 443 -36.81 -52.58 -20.35
C GLN A 443 -37.19 -52.95 -18.91
N PRO A 444 -36.20 -53.05 -17.98
CA PRO A 444 -36.47 -53.44 -16.58
C PRO A 444 -37.49 -52.56 -15.85
N TRP A 445 -37.61 -51.28 -16.25
CA TRP A 445 -38.57 -50.35 -15.66
C TRP A 445 -40.03 -50.62 -16.06
N ALA A 446 -40.30 -51.45 -17.08
CA ALA A 446 -41.64 -51.64 -17.63
C ALA A 446 -42.62 -52.24 -16.62
N GLN A 447 -42.22 -53.27 -15.87
CA GLN A 447 -43.08 -53.91 -14.87
C GLN A 447 -43.48 -52.93 -13.75
N GLU A 448 -42.50 -52.20 -13.21
CA GLU A 448 -42.75 -51.20 -12.18
C GLU A 448 -43.61 -50.04 -12.71
N ALA A 449 -43.36 -49.59 -13.95
CA ALA A 449 -44.14 -48.54 -14.58
C ALA A 449 -45.62 -48.93 -14.73
N VAL A 450 -45.92 -50.17 -15.13
CA VAL A 450 -47.31 -50.67 -15.18
C VAL A 450 -47.93 -50.71 -13.79
N CYS A 451 -47.21 -51.13 -12.75
CA CYS A 451 -47.71 -51.11 -11.37
C CYS A 451 -48.05 -49.68 -10.90
N ARG A 452 -47.16 -48.71 -11.15
CA ARG A 452 -47.40 -47.29 -10.82
C ARG A 452 -48.59 -46.72 -11.60
N TYR A 453 -48.66 -47.03 -12.90
CA TYR A 453 -49.79 -46.66 -13.75
C TYR A 453 -51.10 -47.25 -13.23
N PHE A 454 -51.13 -48.53 -12.92
CA PHE A 454 -52.32 -49.21 -12.41
C PHE A 454 -52.78 -48.63 -11.08
N TYR A 455 -51.87 -48.40 -10.14
CA TYR A 455 -52.19 -47.77 -8.85
C TYR A 455 -52.83 -46.38 -9.05
N SER A 456 -52.20 -45.51 -9.84
CA SER A 456 -52.74 -44.17 -10.12
C SER A 456 -54.09 -44.20 -10.82
N LYS A 457 -54.29 -45.13 -11.76
CA LYS A 457 -55.59 -45.32 -12.44
C LYS A 457 -56.68 -45.81 -11.50
N VAL A 458 -56.38 -46.72 -10.58
CA VAL A 458 -57.34 -47.17 -9.57
C VAL A 458 -57.76 -46.01 -8.66
N GLN A 459 -56.82 -45.19 -8.20
CA GLN A 459 -57.15 -44.00 -7.40
C GLN A 459 -58.01 -43.00 -8.18
N GLN A 460 -57.71 -42.77 -9.46
CA GLN A 460 -58.53 -41.91 -10.32
C GLN A 460 -59.96 -42.44 -10.44
N ARG A 461 -60.13 -43.73 -10.74
CA ARG A 461 -61.47 -44.37 -10.85
C ARG A 461 -62.23 -44.34 -9.54
N ARG A 462 -61.54 -44.55 -8.43
CA ARG A 462 -62.12 -44.43 -7.09
C ARG A 462 -62.60 -43.00 -6.83
N GLN A 463 -61.80 -42.00 -7.15
CA GLN A 463 -62.17 -40.59 -6.99
C GLN A 463 -63.38 -40.20 -7.87
N GLU A 464 -63.43 -40.69 -9.12
CA GLU A 464 -64.58 -40.52 -10.01
C GLU A 464 -65.86 -41.15 -9.43
N LEU A 465 -65.75 -42.35 -8.84
CA LEU A 465 -66.86 -43.03 -8.17
C LEU A 465 -67.30 -42.32 -6.89
N GLU A 466 -66.37 -41.88 -6.05
CA GLU A 466 -66.67 -41.13 -4.82
C GLU A 466 -67.34 -39.78 -5.15
N GLN A 467 -66.91 -39.10 -6.23
CA GLN A 467 -67.58 -37.91 -6.75
C GLN A 467 -68.98 -38.20 -7.31
N ALA A 468 -69.14 -39.27 -8.09
CA ALA A 468 -70.44 -39.66 -8.66
C ALA A 468 -71.45 -40.11 -7.60
N LEU A 469 -70.98 -40.71 -6.50
CA LEU A 469 -71.79 -41.16 -5.37
C LEU A 469 -72.03 -40.06 -4.32
N GLY A 470 -71.50 -38.84 -4.53
CA GLY A 470 -71.69 -37.70 -3.63
C GLY A 470 -71.00 -37.83 -2.26
N ILE A 471 -70.05 -38.76 -2.12
CA ILE A 471 -69.34 -39.01 -0.87
C ILE A 471 -68.22 -37.97 -0.75
N ARG A 472 -68.53 -36.81 -0.15
CA ARG A 472 -67.49 -35.88 0.31
C ARG A 472 -66.89 -36.43 1.60
N ASN A 473 -65.68 -36.96 1.54
CA ASN A 473 -64.88 -37.16 2.75
C ASN A 473 -64.58 -35.78 3.35
N THR A 474 -65.14 -35.52 4.53
CA THR A 474 -64.69 -34.46 5.46
C THR A 474 -63.28 -34.73 5.95
#